data_AF-A0A921MWR5-F1
#
_entry.id   AF-A0A921MWR5-F1
#
_cell.length_a   1.000
_cell.length_b   1.000
_cell.length_c   1.000
_cell.angle_alpha   90.00
_cell.angle_beta   90.00
_cell.angle_gamma   90.00
#
_symmetry.space_group_name_H-M   'P 1'
#
loop_
_entity.id
_entity.type
_entity.pdbx_description
1 polymer ?
#
loop_
_entity_poly.entity_id
_entity_poly.type
_entity_poly.pdbx_seq_one_letter_code
_entity_poly.pdbx_strand_id
1 'polypeptide(L)' 'MQSAADPLSRVFHALADPTRRAMIERLARGPLRVGELAEPFAVS' A
#
# COMPACT_ATOMS: atom_id res chain seq x y z
N MET A 1 -14.48 -24.34 -4.12
CA MET A 1 -14.36 -23.18 -5.03
C MET A 1 -13.37 -22.22 -4.41
N GLN A 2 -12.10 -22.26 -4.84
CA GLN A 2 -11.11 -21.30 -4.34
C GLN A 2 -11.40 -19.95 -5.00
N SER A 3 -12.20 -19.12 -4.34
CA SER A 3 -12.39 -17.72 -4.71
C SER A 3 -11.16 -16.93 -4.29
N ALA A 4 -10.00 -17.23 -4.89
CA ALA A 4 -8.89 -16.29 -4.86
C ALA A 4 -9.37 -15.08 -5.68
N ALA A 5 -9.67 -13.98 -5.00
CA ALA A 5 -10.07 -12.74 -5.65
C ALA A 5 -9.16 -12.49 -6.85
N ASP A 6 -9.74 -12.16 -8.00
CA ASP A 6 -8.95 -11.97 -9.21
C ASP A 6 -7.91 -10.85 -8.97
N PRO A 7 -6.82 -10.81 -9.73
CA PRO A 7 -5.73 -9.85 -9.51
C PRO A 7 -6.22 -8.40 -9.38
N LEU A 8 -7.24 -8.00 -10.14
CA LEU A 8 -7.78 -6.65 -10.12
C LEU A 8 -8.53 -6.38 -8.81
N SER A 9 -9.38 -7.32 -8.36
CA SER A 9 -10.04 -7.23 -7.05
C SER A 9 -9.04 -7.10 -5.91
N ARG A 10 -7.90 -7.80 -5.97
CA ARG A 10 -6.81 -7.68 -4.98
C ARG A 10 -6.16 -6.30 -4.99
N VAL A 11 -5.90 -5.74 -6.17
CA VAL A 11 -5.31 -4.40 -6.31
C VAL A 11 -6.26 -3.34 -5.75
N PHE A 12 -7.54 -3.37 -6.13
CA PHE A 12 -8.50 -2.39 -5.61
C PHE A 12 -8.74 -2.53 -4.11
N HIS A 13 -8.75 -3.76 -3.57
CA HIS A 13 -8.78 -3.98 -2.13
C HIS A 13 -7.53 -3.40 -1.44
N ALA A 14 -6.34 -3.52 -2.06
CA ALA A 14 -5.13 -2.91 -1.52
C ALA A 14 -5.21 -1.38 -1.51
N LEU A 15 -5.69 -0.78 -2.60
CA LEU A 15 -5.84 0.66 -2.75
C LEU A 15 -6.98 1.26 -1.91
N ALA A 16 -7.90 0.45 -1.38
CA ALA A 16 -8.96 0.92 -0.50
C ALA A 16 -8.43 1.46 0.83
N ASP A 17 -7.27 0.99 1.29
CA ASP A 17 -6.62 1.44 2.52
C ASP A 17 -5.94 2.82 2.35
N PRO A 18 -6.30 3.85 3.14
CA PRO A 18 -5.72 5.19 3.02
C PRO A 18 -4.22 5.23 3.32
N THR A 19 -3.73 4.40 4.24
CA THR A 19 -2.30 4.33 4.58
C THR A 19 -1.48 3.81 3.39
N ARG A 20 -1.93 2.75 2.72
CA ARG A 20 -1.31 2.24 1.49
C ARG A 20 -1.30 3.27 0.37
N ARG A 21 -2.39 4.02 0.17
CA ARG A 21 -2.39 5.10 -0.84
C ARG A 21 -1.34 6.15 -0.53
N ALA A 22 -1.26 6.59 0.72
CA ALA A 22 -0.25 7.56 1.14
C ALA A 22 1.19 7.02 0.99
N MET A 23 1.43 5.73 1.25
CA MET A 23 2.73 5.09 0.99
C MET A 23 3.09 5.12 -0.49
N ILE A 24 2.14 4.77 -1.38
CA ILE A 24 2.35 4.79 -2.83
C ILE A 24 2.64 6.22 -3.32
N GLU A 25 1.91 7.22 -2.86
CA GLU A 25 2.14 8.63 -3.21
C GLU A 25 3.52 9.15 -2.79
N ARG A 26 4.08 8.63 -1.68
CA ARG A 26 5.45 8.96 -1.26
C ARG A 26 6.48 8.27 -2.16
N LEU A 27 6.29 6.99 -2.46
CA LEU A 27 7.17 6.23 -3.36
C LEU A 27 7.14 6.74 -4.80
N ALA A 28 6.01 7.29 -5.25
CA ALA A 28 5.89 7.93 -6.57
C ALA A 28 6.80 9.16 -6.72
N ARG A 29 7.22 9.80 -5.62
CA ARG A 29 8.16 10.93 -5.63
C ARG A 29 9.63 10.48 -5.65
N GLY A 30 9.90 9.22 -5.34
CA GLY A 30 11.25 8.66 -5.31
C GLY A 30 11.38 7.48 -4.34
N PRO A 31 12.49 6.72 -4.45
CA PRO A 31 12.76 5.61 -3.55
C PRO A 31 12.98 6.10 -2.11
N LEU A 32 12.49 5.32 -1.14
CA LEU A 32 12.63 5.58 0.30
C LEU A 32 13.03 4.28 1.01
N ARG A 33 13.73 4.40 2.15
CA ARG A 33 13.93 3.25 3.05
C ARG A 33 12.61 2.90 3.73
N VAL A 34 12.46 1.63 4.12
CA VAL A 34 11.25 1.15 4.80
C VAL A 34 10.92 1.96 6.05
N GLY A 35 11.91 2.29 6.88
CA GLY A 35 11.71 3.13 8.07
C GLY A 35 11.24 4.55 7.74
N GLU A 36 11.82 5.19 6.73
CA GLU A 36 11.43 6.54 6.27
C GLU A 36 10.02 6.53 5.66
N LEU A 37 9.66 5.45 4.97
CA LEU A 37 8.32 5.24 4.40
C LEU A 37 7.28 5.02 5.50
N ALA A 38 7.64 4.32 6.58
CA ALA A 38 6.75 3.98 7.69
C ALA A 38 6.58 5.11 8.72
N GLU A 39 7.58 5.99 8.90
CA GLU A 39 7.61 7.05 9.93
C GLU A 39 6.29 7.80 10.22
N PRO A 40 5.53 8.32 9.22
CA PRO A 40 4.32 9.08 9.49
C PRO A 40 3.11 8.20 9.82
N PHE A 41 3.25 6.88 9.82
CA PHE A 41 2.20 5.92 10.06
C PHE A 41 2.51 5.13 11.33
N ALA A 42 1.52 4.86 12.16
CA ALA A 42 1.68 4.01 13.35
C ALA A 42 1.74 2.52 12.98
N VAL A 43 2.63 2.16 12.06
CA VAL A 43 2.90 0.78 11.65
C VAL A 43 3.98 0.21 12.56
N SER A 44 3.70 -0.93 13.19
CA SER A 44 4.64 -1.66 14.05
C SER A 44 5.50 -2.64 13.27
#